data_AF-A0A067TCR1-F1
#
_entry.id   AF-A0A067TCR1-F1
#
_cell.length_a   1.000
_cell.length_b   1.000
_cell.length_c   1.000
_cell.angle_alpha   90.00
_cell.angle_beta   90.00
_cell.angle_gamma   90.00
#
_symmetry.space_group_name_H-M   'P 1'
#
loop_
_entity.id
_entity.type
_entity.pdbx_description
1 polymer ?
#
loop_
_entity_poly.entity_id
_entity_poly.type
_entity_poly.pdbx_seq_one_letter_code
_entity_poly.pdbx_strand_id
1 'polypeptide(L)'
;ELPNPFTPLAFLDPTIANQLEVARYISAVTVGIYLWDLAINFPNDILLLTKHKIRLPTIIYYLSRFSSLSHVLTCFFFLVLPTEHCQVLGLLIGISWTTSQTLTASLFFMRVRAVYHHDKFIQGIFLFLWLSVAFSALTLFLHTVPIGLREAHIGPTMLCILTQVPSYTEASAWTLLVNDSAIFFAITYRILTFNIFEETFKARFNAFVGRGSIPHLSRSLLLGGQHYYLIALFGNILLLIVVIGSSFPPIYRGMTSIPVAAVTNLIACIVFRKVKFG
;
A
#
# COMPACT_ATOMS: atom_id res chain seq x y z
N GLU A 1 11.53 -42.46 0.56
CA GLU A 1 10.92 -42.03 1.83
C GLU A 1 10.97 -40.52 1.89
N LEU A 2 9.89 -39.85 2.31
CA LEU A 2 9.89 -38.40 2.49
C LEU A 2 10.81 -38.06 3.69
N PRO A 3 11.78 -37.15 3.54
CA PRO A 3 12.63 -36.75 4.64
C PRO A 3 11.79 -35.92 5.63
N ASN A 4 11.39 -36.55 6.74
CA ASN A 4 10.64 -35.99 7.86
C ASN A 4 9.17 -35.55 7.56
N PRO A 5 8.15 -36.35 7.96
CA PRO A 5 6.74 -36.07 7.68
C PRO A 5 6.18 -34.84 8.42
N PHE A 6 6.92 -34.25 9.37
CA PHE A 6 6.51 -33.04 10.07
C PHE A 6 7.05 -31.75 9.43
N THR A 7 7.87 -31.85 8.39
CA THR A 7 8.40 -30.67 7.70
C THR A 7 7.50 -30.32 6.51
N PRO A 8 6.72 -29.22 6.55
CA PRO A 8 5.77 -28.89 5.49
C PRO A 8 6.45 -28.66 4.13
N LEU A 9 7.68 -28.15 4.14
CA LEU A 9 8.48 -27.93 2.94
C LEU A 9 8.89 -29.24 2.24
N ALA A 10 8.93 -30.37 2.96
CA ALA A 10 9.30 -31.67 2.39
C ALA A 10 8.22 -32.24 1.45
N PHE A 11 6.98 -31.72 1.52
CA PHE A 11 5.86 -32.10 0.66
C PHE A 11 5.72 -31.22 -0.60
N LEU A 12 6.54 -30.18 -0.73
CA LEU A 12 6.52 -29.27 -1.87
C LEU A 12 7.70 -29.54 -2.80
N ASP A 13 7.53 -29.22 -4.08
CA ASP A 13 8.66 -29.16 -5.01
C ASP A 13 9.71 -28.18 -4.46
N PRO A 14 11.02 -28.48 -4.59
CA PRO A 14 12.09 -27.65 -4.04
C PRO A 14 12.02 -26.17 -4.46
N THR A 15 11.53 -25.92 -5.67
CA THR A 15 11.33 -24.56 -6.20
C THR A 15 10.21 -23.82 -5.46
N ILE A 16 9.08 -24.47 -5.19
CA ILE A 16 7.94 -23.90 -4.46
C ILE A 16 8.29 -23.73 -2.97
N ALA A 17 8.99 -24.71 -2.40
CA ALA A 17 9.48 -24.65 -1.02
C ALA A 17 10.36 -23.42 -0.79
N ASN A 18 11.34 -23.18 -1.69
CA ASN A 18 12.20 -22.01 -1.62
C ASN A 18 11.42 -20.69 -1.78
N GLN A 19 10.46 -20.64 -2.72
CA GLN A 19 9.61 -19.46 -2.92
C GLN A 19 8.81 -19.11 -1.65
N LEU A 20 8.25 -20.12 -0.99
CA LEU A 20 7.49 -19.95 0.25
C LEU A 20 8.38 -19.47 1.40
N GLU A 21 9.60 -19.99 1.49
CA GLU A 21 10.57 -19.57 2.50
C GLU A 21 10.98 -18.10 2.32
N VAL A 22 11.26 -17.69 1.08
CA VAL A 22 11.52 -16.28 0.74
C VAL A 22 10.33 -15.38 1.11
N ALA A 23 9.09 -15.80 0.82
CA ALA A 23 7.90 -15.06 1.19
C ALA A 23 7.74 -14.91 2.73
N ARG A 24 8.08 -15.95 3.50
CA ARG A 24 8.10 -15.89 4.98
C ARG A 24 9.12 -14.87 5.49
N TYR A 25 10.33 -14.85 4.94
CA TYR A 25 11.34 -13.86 5.37
C TYR A 25 10.92 -12.44 5.01
N ILE A 26 10.43 -12.21 3.79
CA ILE A 26 9.97 -10.88 3.35
C ILE A 26 8.80 -10.39 4.21
N SER A 27 7.82 -11.24 4.49
CA SER A 27 6.69 -10.88 5.35
C SER A 27 7.13 -10.59 6.79
N ALA A 28 8.04 -11.40 7.36
CA ALA A 28 8.60 -11.17 8.70
C ALA A 28 9.34 -9.81 8.79
N VAL A 29 10.19 -9.52 7.80
CA VAL A 29 10.89 -8.23 7.70
C VAL A 29 9.91 -7.08 7.56
N THR A 30 8.86 -7.24 6.76
CA THR A 30 7.83 -6.21 6.56
C THR A 30 7.05 -5.92 7.85
N VAL A 31 6.63 -6.97 8.58
CA VAL A 31 6.02 -6.82 9.92
C VAL A 31 6.97 -6.09 10.86
N GLY A 32 8.24 -6.50 10.90
CA GLY A 32 9.26 -5.89 11.74
C GLY A 32 9.43 -4.39 11.45
N ILE A 33 9.59 -4.00 10.18
CA ILE A 33 9.69 -2.60 9.76
C ILE A 33 8.43 -1.81 10.14
N TYR A 34 7.25 -2.40 9.95
CA TYR A 34 5.98 -1.72 10.24
C TYR A 34 5.77 -1.52 11.74
N LEU A 35 6.07 -2.52 12.57
CA LEU A 35 6.05 -2.42 14.03
C LEU A 35 7.10 -1.44 14.55
N TRP A 36 8.28 -1.42 13.94
CA TRP A 36 9.34 -0.47 14.25
C TRP A 36 8.90 0.97 13.97
N ASP A 37 8.27 1.22 12.82
CA ASP A 37 7.68 2.53 12.51
C ASP A 37 6.60 2.92 13.53
N LEU A 38 5.73 1.98 13.93
CA LEU A 38 4.74 2.22 14.98
C LEU A 38 5.40 2.64 16.30
N ALA A 39 6.43 1.92 16.74
CA ALA A 39 7.12 2.20 17.99
C ALA A 39 7.80 3.59 17.99
N ILE A 40 8.54 3.93 16.93
CA ILE A 40 9.22 5.23 16.81
C ILE A 40 8.23 6.40 16.81
N ASN A 41 7.08 6.19 16.18
CA ASN A 41 6.13 7.25 15.92
C ASN A 41 5.02 7.37 16.96
N PHE A 42 4.94 6.40 17.88
CA PHE A 42 3.96 6.35 18.95
C PHE A 42 3.84 7.67 19.75
N PRO A 43 4.93 8.36 20.14
CA PRO A 43 4.82 9.64 20.84
C PRO A 43 4.15 10.74 19.99
N ASN A 44 4.45 10.77 18.69
CA ASN A 44 3.86 11.72 17.76
C ASN A 44 2.37 11.43 17.54
N ASP A 45 1.98 10.15 17.54
CA ASP A 45 0.57 9.75 17.41
C ASP A 45 -0.24 10.18 18.65
N ILE A 46 0.30 9.95 19.85
CA ILE A 46 -0.30 10.44 21.10
C ILE A 46 -0.42 11.97 21.08
N LEU A 47 0.62 12.67 20.62
CA LEU A 47 0.60 14.13 20.49
C LEU A 47 -0.50 14.61 19.52
N LEU A 48 -0.75 13.85 18.46
CA LEU A 48 -1.78 14.15 17.47
C LEU A 48 -3.19 13.99 18.04
N LEU A 49 -3.41 13.01 18.94
CA LEU A 49 -4.69 12.82 19.64
C LEU A 49 -4.92 13.83 20.78
N THR A 50 -3.85 14.23 21.46
CA THR A 50 -3.95 15.05 22.68
C THR A 50 -3.94 16.56 22.39
N LYS A 51 -3.12 17.03 21.43
CA LYS A 51 -2.98 18.47 21.15
C LYS A 51 -3.81 18.98 19.99
N HIS A 52 -4.27 18.12 19.09
CA HIS A 52 -5.02 18.55 17.89
C HIS A 52 -6.48 18.12 17.96
N LYS A 53 -7.39 18.98 17.47
CA LYS A 53 -8.81 18.62 17.35
C LYS A 53 -8.97 17.41 16.43
N ILE A 54 -9.59 16.36 16.95
CA ILE A 54 -9.93 15.16 16.17
C ILE A 54 -10.91 15.57 15.07
N ARG A 55 -10.46 15.47 13.81
CA ARG A 55 -11.28 15.68 12.62
C ARG A 55 -11.32 14.38 11.82
N LEU A 56 -12.25 14.28 10.88
CA LEU A 56 -12.42 13.12 9.99
C LEU A 56 -11.10 12.61 9.37
N PRO A 57 -10.16 13.44 8.88
CA PRO A 57 -8.87 12.95 8.37
C PRO A 57 -8.00 12.24 9.41
N THR A 58 -8.14 12.59 10.69
CA THR A 58 -7.43 11.94 11.80
C THR A 58 -7.99 10.56 12.10
N ILE A 59 -9.32 10.40 12.04
CA ILE A 59 -9.98 9.11 12.21
C ILE A 59 -9.56 8.16 11.08
N ILE A 60 -9.62 8.65 9.83
CA ILE A 60 -9.19 7.88 8.66
C ILE A 60 -7.72 7.51 8.76
N TYR A 61 -6.86 8.40 9.24
CA TYR A 61 -5.44 8.12 9.46
C TYR A 61 -5.23 6.90 10.39
N TYR A 62 -5.88 6.90 11.56
CA TYR A 62 -5.76 5.77 12.49
C TYR A 62 -6.34 4.49 11.91
N LEU A 63 -7.53 4.56 11.30
CA LEU A 63 -8.18 3.40 10.71
C LEU A 63 -7.32 2.80 9.58
N SER A 64 -6.75 3.64 8.71
CA SER A 64 -5.84 3.23 7.65
C SER A 64 -4.61 2.51 8.19
N ARG A 65 -4.01 3.02 9.27
CA ARG A 65 -2.82 2.46 9.89
C ARG A 65 -3.09 1.13 10.59
N PHE A 66 -4.22 1.00 11.28
CA PHE A 66 -4.63 -0.25 11.92
C PHE A 66 -5.06 -1.32 10.92
N SER A 67 -5.81 -0.96 9.87
CA SER A 67 -6.16 -1.89 8.80
C SER A 67 -4.93 -2.42 8.09
N SER A 68 -3.93 -1.57 7.84
CA SER A 68 -2.66 -1.97 7.21
C SER A 68 -1.82 -2.86 8.12
N LEU A 69 -1.75 -2.56 9.43
CA LEU A 69 -1.09 -3.44 10.40
C LEU A 69 -1.77 -4.82 10.43
N SER A 70 -3.10 -4.84 10.51
CA SER A 70 -3.90 -6.06 10.49
C SER A 70 -3.63 -6.87 9.21
N HIS A 71 -3.55 -6.20 8.05
CA HIS A 71 -3.24 -6.85 6.79
C HIS A 71 -1.87 -7.51 6.79
N VAL A 72 -0.82 -6.77 7.14
CA VAL A 72 0.57 -7.29 7.12
C VAL A 72 0.73 -8.44 8.13
N LEU A 73 0.12 -8.33 9.32
CA LEU A 73 0.12 -9.41 10.32
C LEU A 73 -0.64 -10.64 9.85
N THR A 74 -1.83 -10.47 9.27
CA THR A 74 -2.64 -11.60 8.78
C THR A 74 -1.91 -12.33 7.65
N CYS A 75 -1.26 -11.61 6.74
CA CYS A 75 -0.40 -12.20 5.71
C CYS A 75 0.78 -12.98 6.29
N PHE A 76 1.43 -12.47 7.34
CA PHE A 76 2.50 -13.19 8.03
C PHE A 76 1.99 -14.46 8.72
N PHE A 77 0.87 -14.36 9.43
CA PHE A 77 0.22 -15.50 10.07
C PHE A 77 -0.19 -16.58 9.08
N PHE A 78 -0.73 -16.21 7.92
CA PHE A 78 -1.05 -17.14 6.85
C PHE A 78 0.16 -17.96 6.37
N LEU A 79 1.35 -17.38 6.39
CA LEU A 79 2.56 -18.05 5.90
C LEU A 79 3.24 -18.93 6.96
N VAL A 80 3.01 -18.68 8.25
CA VAL A 80 3.80 -19.26 9.35
C VAL A 80 2.98 -20.11 10.32
N LEU A 81 1.72 -19.74 10.60
CA LEU A 81 0.92 -20.45 11.59
C LEU A 81 0.27 -21.72 11.00
N PRO A 82 0.37 -22.86 11.69
CA PRO A 82 -0.44 -24.02 11.36
C PRO A 82 -1.90 -23.74 11.76
N THR A 83 -2.84 -23.86 10.82
CA THR A 83 -4.27 -23.64 11.06
C THR A 83 -5.12 -24.68 10.33
N GLU A 84 -6.23 -25.09 10.95
CA GLU A 84 -7.20 -25.99 10.32
C GLU A 84 -8.07 -25.27 9.27
N HIS A 85 -8.17 -23.95 9.36
CA HIS A 85 -9.08 -23.14 8.54
C HIS A 85 -8.34 -22.05 7.75
N CYS A 86 -7.60 -22.46 6.71
CA CYS A 86 -6.93 -21.52 5.80
C CYS A 86 -7.89 -20.46 5.25
N GLN A 87 -9.11 -20.88 4.88
CA GLN A 87 -10.15 -20.00 4.34
C GLN A 87 -10.48 -18.78 5.21
N VAL A 88 -10.43 -18.94 6.54
CA VAL A 88 -10.69 -17.82 7.48
C VAL A 88 -9.56 -16.79 7.40
N LEU A 89 -8.31 -17.24 7.33
CA LEU A 89 -7.17 -16.35 7.14
C LEU A 89 -7.21 -15.68 5.76
N GLY A 90 -7.55 -16.42 4.70
CA GLY A 90 -7.78 -15.87 3.37
C GLY A 90 -8.83 -14.75 3.36
N LEU A 91 -9.96 -14.97 4.04
CA LEU A 91 -11.02 -13.97 4.20
C LEU A 91 -10.51 -12.73 4.93
N LEU A 92 -9.77 -12.90 6.03
CA LEU A 92 -9.20 -11.80 6.80
C LEU A 92 -8.18 -11.01 5.97
N ILE A 93 -7.36 -11.68 5.15
CA ILE A 93 -6.44 -11.02 4.22
C ILE A 93 -7.22 -10.15 3.23
N GLY A 94 -8.31 -10.67 2.66
CA GLY A 94 -9.17 -9.92 1.74
C GLY A 94 -9.77 -8.67 2.39
N ILE A 95 -10.40 -8.81 3.56
CA ILE A 95 -11.03 -7.68 4.28
C ILE A 95 -9.99 -6.62 4.66
N SER A 96 -8.88 -7.06 5.25
CA SER A 96 -7.82 -6.17 5.71
C SER A 96 -7.14 -5.46 4.55
N TRP A 97 -6.94 -6.12 3.41
CA TRP A 97 -6.42 -5.51 2.18
C TRP A 97 -7.37 -4.44 1.66
N THR A 98 -8.65 -4.79 1.46
CA THR A 98 -9.64 -3.88 0.88
C THR A 98 -9.83 -2.63 1.73
N THR A 99 -9.90 -2.80 3.05
CA THR A 99 -10.02 -1.68 3.99
C THR A 99 -8.74 -0.84 4.01
N SER A 100 -7.56 -1.46 4.10
CA SER A 100 -6.25 -0.78 4.08
C SER A 100 -6.09 0.09 2.82
N GLN A 101 -6.33 -0.47 1.63
CA GLN A 101 -6.14 0.23 0.37
C GLN A 101 -7.12 1.40 0.21
N THR A 102 -8.41 1.16 0.50
CA THR A 102 -9.45 2.20 0.39
C THR A 102 -9.16 3.39 1.30
N LEU A 103 -8.74 3.11 2.55
CA LEU A 103 -8.42 4.15 3.53
C LEU A 103 -7.13 4.89 3.18
N THR A 104 -6.10 4.17 2.71
CA THR A 104 -4.84 4.79 2.28
C THR A 104 -5.06 5.70 1.07
N ALA A 105 -5.82 5.25 0.07
CA ALA A 105 -6.20 6.05 -1.08
C ALA A 105 -7.03 7.28 -0.65
N SER A 106 -7.89 7.15 0.36
CA SER A 106 -8.66 8.28 0.89
C SER A 106 -7.78 9.35 1.55
N LEU A 107 -6.65 8.98 2.18
CA LEU A 107 -5.67 9.93 2.72
C LEU A 107 -5.04 10.77 1.61
N PHE A 108 -4.73 10.14 0.48
CA PHE A 108 -4.22 10.83 -0.70
C PHE A 108 -5.28 11.73 -1.35
N PHE A 109 -6.51 11.23 -1.49
CA PHE A 109 -7.65 12.03 -1.98
C PHE A 109 -7.88 13.28 -1.14
N MET A 110 -7.90 13.16 0.20
CA MET A 110 -8.12 14.29 1.10
C MET A 110 -7.08 15.40 0.93
N ARG A 111 -5.85 15.05 0.53
CA ARG A 111 -4.81 16.04 0.25
C ARG A 111 -5.04 16.75 -1.07
N VAL A 112 -5.40 16.02 -2.12
CA VAL A 112 -5.78 16.65 -3.39
C VAL A 112 -6.94 17.60 -3.16
N ARG A 113 -7.94 17.19 -2.38
CA ARG A 113 -9.06 18.05 -1.98
C ARG A 113 -8.61 19.31 -1.23
N ALA A 114 -7.63 19.21 -0.35
CA ALA A 114 -7.06 20.37 0.35
C ALA A 114 -6.29 21.31 -0.60
N VAL A 115 -5.53 20.74 -1.54
CA VAL A 115 -4.70 21.47 -2.52
C VAL A 115 -5.55 22.18 -3.58
N TYR A 116 -6.63 21.53 -4.03
CA TYR A 116 -7.58 22.01 -5.05
C TYR A 116 -8.91 22.47 -4.46
N HIS A 117 -8.91 23.06 -3.26
CA HIS A 117 -10.15 23.38 -2.55
C HIS A 117 -11.13 24.29 -3.33
N HIS A 118 -10.64 25.12 -4.26
CA HIS A 118 -11.46 25.98 -5.11
C HIS A 118 -12.03 25.28 -6.36
N ASP A 119 -11.43 24.19 -6.83
CA ASP A 119 -11.82 23.53 -8.09
C ASP A 119 -12.62 22.25 -7.79
N LYS A 120 -13.96 22.37 -7.88
CA LYS A 120 -14.88 21.26 -7.63
C LYS A 120 -14.80 20.17 -8.71
N PHE A 121 -14.42 20.52 -9.94
CA PHE A 121 -14.32 19.56 -11.03
C PHE A 121 -13.17 18.58 -10.80
N ILE A 122 -12.00 19.12 -10.44
CA ILE A 122 -10.84 18.30 -10.08
C ILE A 122 -11.15 17.42 -8.87
N GLN A 123 -11.79 17.96 -7.84
CA GLN A 123 -12.23 17.15 -6.68
C GLN A 123 -13.17 16.00 -7.09
N GLY A 124 -14.08 16.23 -8.04
CA GLY A 124 -14.98 15.19 -8.57
C GLY A 124 -14.23 14.06 -9.26
N ILE A 125 -13.25 14.38 -10.11
CA ILE A 125 -12.40 13.37 -10.79
C ILE A 125 -11.67 12.51 -9.76
N PHE A 126 -11.04 13.13 -8.76
CA PHE A 126 -10.29 12.39 -7.75
C PHE A 126 -11.19 11.59 -6.80
N LEU A 127 -12.42 12.05 -6.57
CA LEU A 127 -13.42 11.27 -5.84
C LEU A 127 -13.81 10.01 -6.63
N PHE A 128 -14.00 10.14 -7.95
CA PHE A 128 -14.29 9.02 -8.83
C PHE A 128 -13.14 8.02 -8.89
N LEU A 129 -11.88 8.49 -8.99
CA LEU A 129 -10.70 7.62 -8.93
C LEU A 129 -10.62 6.85 -7.61
N TRP A 130 -10.85 7.53 -6.48
CA TRP A 130 -10.90 6.88 -5.17
C TRP A 130 -12.02 5.83 -5.09
N LEU A 131 -13.23 6.14 -5.57
CA LEU A 131 -14.34 5.17 -5.63
C LEU A 131 -14.01 3.98 -6.53
N SER A 132 -13.27 4.19 -7.61
CA SER A 132 -12.83 3.12 -8.51
C SER A 132 -11.87 2.15 -7.80
N VAL A 133 -10.96 2.68 -6.97
CA VAL A 133 -10.07 1.87 -6.10
C VAL A 133 -10.88 1.10 -5.05
N ALA A 134 -11.86 1.75 -4.41
CA ALA A 134 -12.72 1.10 -3.43
C ALA A 134 -13.53 -0.04 -4.07
N PHE A 135 -14.07 0.20 -5.27
CA PHE A 135 -14.84 -0.79 -6.01
C PHE A 135 -13.96 -1.97 -6.46
N SER A 136 -12.79 -1.73 -7.04
CA SER A 136 -11.88 -2.81 -7.45
C SER A 136 -11.42 -3.67 -6.28
N ALA A 137 -11.14 -3.05 -5.13
CA ALA A 137 -10.80 -3.76 -3.91
C ALA A 137 -12.00 -4.53 -3.31
N LEU A 138 -13.23 -4.01 -3.44
CA LEU A 138 -14.43 -4.72 -3.01
C LEU A 138 -14.74 -5.91 -3.93
N THR A 139 -14.54 -5.77 -5.24
CA THR A 139 -14.71 -6.88 -6.21
C THR A 139 -13.74 -8.02 -5.89
N LEU A 140 -12.49 -7.70 -5.53
CA LEU A 140 -11.52 -8.70 -5.04
C LEU A 140 -12.12 -9.48 -3.86
N PHE A 141 -12.60 -8.78 -2.82
CA PHE A 141 -13.24 -9.41 -1.67
C PHE A 141 -14.48 -10.24 -2.05
N LEU A 142 -15.39 -9.68 -2.84
CA LEU A 142 -16.65 -10.33 -3.21
C LEU A 142 -16.45 -11.58 -4.07
N HIS A 143 -15.39 -11.64 -4.88
CA HIS A 143 -15.05 -12.81 -5.69
C HIS A 143 -14.17 -13.83 -4.95
N THR A 144 -13.41 -13.41 -3.93
CA THR A 144 -12.69 -14.35 -3.06
C THR A 144 -13.63 -15.29 -2.28
N VAL A 145 -14.83 -14.82 -1.91
CA VAL A 145 -15.79 -15.58 -1.07
C VAL A 145 -16.47 -16.75 -1.81
N PRO A 146 -17.01 -16.61 -3.05
CA PRO A 146 -17.73 -17.70 -3.71
C PRO A 146 -16.87 -18.59 -4.63
N ILE A 147 -15.71 -18.12 -5.12
CA ILE A 147 -14.92 -18.85 -6.15
C ILE A 147 -13.56 -19.33 -5.62
N GLY A 148 -13.20 -18.96 -4.38
CA GLY A 148 -12.07 -19.52 -3.66
C GLY A 148 -10.73 -19.12 -4.26
N LEU A 149 -9.97 -18.31 -3.52
CA LEU A 149 -8.55 -18.63 -3.42
C LEU A 149 -8.51 -20.11 -3.02
N ARG A 150 -7.98 -20.98 -3.88
CA ARG A 150 -7.80 -22.39 -3.56
C ARG A 150 -6.65 -22.47 -2.54
N GLU A 151 -6.92 -22.05 -1.33
CA GLU A 151 -6.01 -22.21 -0.21
C GLU A 151 -6.09 -23.67 0.17
N ALA A 152 -5.04 -24.39 -0.20
CA ALA A 152 -4.91 -25.79 0.12
C ALA A 152 -3.95 -25.93 1.30
N HIS A 153 -4.18 -26.96 2.10
CA HIS A 153 -3.19 -27.45 3.03
C HIS A 153 -2.01 -28.06 2.27
N ILE A 154 -0.79 -27.83 2.75
CA ILE A 154 0.42 -28.43 2.19
C ILE A 154 0.46 -29.90 2.63
N GLY A 155 0.01 -30.81 1.75
CA GLY A 155 -0.04 -32.24 2.04
C GLY A 155 -0.85 -32.55 3.32
N PRO A 156 -0.37 -33.43 4.22
CA PRO A 156 -1.04 -33.73 5.49
C PRO A 156 -0.81 -32.66 6.58
N THR A 157 -0.15 -31.54 6.26
CA THR A 157 0.21 -30.53 7.26
C THR A 157 -0.84 -29.42 7.35
N MET A 158 -0.92 -28.78 8.51
CA MET A 158 -1.86 -27.67 8.76
C MET A 158 -1.39 -26.32 8.21
N LEU A 159 -0.44 -26.28 7.27
CA LEU A 159 0.04 -25.02 6.68
C LEU A 159 -0.64 -24.72 5.36
N CYS A 160 -0.93 -23.43 5.14
CA CYS A 160 -1.63 -22.94 3.97
C CYS A 160 -0.66 -22.56 2.84
N ILE A 161 -1.07 -22.80 1.59
CA ILE A 161 -0.36 -22.33 0.39
C ILE A 161 -1.32 -21.63 -0.57
N LEU A 162 -0.80 -20.56 -1.18
CA LEU A 162 -1.48 -19.83 -2.25
C LEU A 162 -1.31 -20.59 -3.57
N THR A 163 -2.35 -21.30 -4.03
CA THR A 163 -2.25 -22.10 -5.26
C THR A 163 -2.55 -21.29 -6.53
N GLN A 164 -3.38 -20.24 -6.45
CA GLN A 164 -3.75 -19.42 -7.60
C GLN A 164 -3.98 -17.96 -7.20
N VAL A 165 -3.45 -17.05 -8.02
CA VAL A 165 -3.78 -15.61 -7.97
C VAL A 165 -4.75 -15.32 -9.11
N PRO A 166 -5.96 -14.86 -8.81
CA PRO A 166 -6.98 -14.65 -9.83
C PRO A 166 -6.75 -13.37 -10.63
N SER A 167 -7.11 -13.38 -11.91
CA SER A 167 -6.84 -12.29 -12.87
C SER A 167 -7.43 -10.93 -12.49
N TYR A 168 -8.43 -10.88 -11.60
CA TYR A 168 -8.98 -9.62 -11.10
C TYR A 168 -7.99 -8.83 -10.21
N THR A 169 -6.92 -9.45 -9.72
CA THR A 169 -5.82 -8.74 -9.04
C THR A 169 -5.10 -7.75 -9.96
N GLU A 170 -5.01 -8.03 -11.26
CA GLU A 170 -4.41 -7.12 -12.25
C GLU A 170 -5.20 -5.80 -12.32
N ALA A 171 -6.54 -5.87 -12.32
CA ALA A 171 -7.40 -4.70 -12.34
C ALA A 171 -7.21 -3.83 -11.08
N SER A 172 -7.00 -4.46 -9.92
CA SER A 172 -6.72 -3.72 -8.67
C SER A 172 -5.37 -3.00 -8.72
N ALA A 173 -4.33 -3.63 -9.29
CA ALA A 173 -3.02 -3.01 -9.46
C ALA A 173 -3.05 -1.83 -10.45
N TRP A 174 -3.78 -1.97 -11.55
CA TRP A 174 -3.99 -0.89 -12.52
C TRP A 174 -4.71 0.31 -11.92
N THR A 175 -5.83 0.07 -11.21
CA THR A 175 -6.62 1.15 -10.60
C THR A 175 -5.80 1.91 -9.55
N LEU A 176 -5.01 1.20 -8.74
CA LEU A 176 -4.11 1.82 -7.77
C LEU A 176 -3.01 2.66 -8.44
N LEU A 177 -2.38 2.12 -9.50
CA LEU A 177 -1.36 2.84 -10.25
C LEU A 177 -1.91 4.12 -10.88
N VAL A 178 -3.08 4.05 -11.52
CA VAL A 178 -3.73 5.20 -12.17
C VAL A 178 -4.07 6.26 -11.13
N ASN A 179 -4.66 5.86 -10.00
CA ASN A 179 -4.99 6.77 -8.90
C ASN A 179 -3.74 7.48 -8.38
N ASP A 180 -2.71 6.74 -8.01
CA ASP A 180 -1.51 7.31 -7.39
C ASP A 180 -0.69 8.16 -8.37
N SER A 181 -0.65 7.75 -9.66
CA SER A 181 -0.06 8.56 -10.74
C SER A 181 -0.81 9.89 -10.90
N ALA A 182 -2.14 9.85 -11.00
CA ALA A 182 -2.95 11.05 -11.14
C ALA A 182 -2.76 12.00 -9.95
N ILE A 183 -2.72 11.46 -8.73
CA ILE A 183 -2.49 12.24 -7.51
C ILE A 183 -1.10 12.87 -7.54
N PHE A 184 -0.07 12.08 -7.88
CA PHE A 184 1.30 12.58 -8.01
C PHE A 184 1.38 13.74 -9.00
N PHE A 185 0.84 13.58 -10.20
CA PHE A 185 0.88 14.62 -11.24
C PHE A 185 0.06 15.84 -10.87
N ALA A 186 -1.14 15.68 -10.31
CA ALA A 186 -1.96 16.82 -9.90
C ALA A 186 -1.29 17.63 -8.79
N ILE A 187 -0.80 16.99 -7.73
CA ILE A 187 -0.10 17.70 -6.67
C ILE A 187 1.16 18.38 -7.23
N THR A 188 1.95 17.69 -8.06
CA THR A 188 3.14 18.29 -8.72
C THR A 188 2.77 19.51 -9.54
N TYR A 189 1.72 19.41 -10.37
CA TYR A 189 1.27 20.50 -11.24
C TYR A 189 0.84 21.72 -10.43
N ARG A 190 0.06 21.54 -9.35
CA ARG A 190 -0.32 22.65 -8.47
C ARG A 190 0.90 23.29 -7.82
N ILE A 191 1.86 22.49 -7.35
CA ILE A 191 3.08 23.00 -6.73
C ILE A 191 3.89 23.85 -7.71
N LEU A 192 4.07 23.38 -8.96
CA LEU A 192 4.81 24.08 -10.00
C LEU A 192 4.12 25.35 -10.49
N THR A 193 2.79 25.44 -10.39
CA THR A 193 2.00 26.60 -10.82
C THR A 193 1.84 27.65 -9.73
N PHE A 194 1.80 27.26 -8.45
CA PHE A 194 1.62 28.20 -7.33
C PHE A 194 2.90 28.82 -6.79
N ASN A 195 4.05 28.16 -6.90
CA ASN A 195 5.27 28.62 -6.22
C ASN A 195 6.13 29.63 -6.99
N ILE A 196 5.87 29.88 -8.27
CA ILE A 196 6.78 30.68 -9.10
C ILE A 196 5.94 31.52 -10.05
N PHE A 197 5.65 32.75 -9.63
CA PHE A 197 4.76 33.66 -10.35
C PHE A 197 5.31 34.10 -11.71
N GLU A 198 6.61 33.97 -11.99
CA GLU A 198 7.20 34.32 -13.29
C GLU A 198 8.47 33.50 -13.48
N GLU A 199 8.45 32.54 -14.41
CA GLU A 199 9.61 32.02 -15.19
C GLU A 199 9.19 30.76 -15.99
N THR A 200 9.86 30.54 -17.12
CA THR A 200 9.61 29.51 -18.14
C THR A 200 9.53 28.08 -17.57
N PHE A 201 8.68 27.20 -18.14
CA PHE A 201 8.47 25.81 -17.67
C PHE A 201 9.78 25.00 -17.48
N LYS A 202 10.79 25.24 -18.33
CA LYS A 202 12.12 24.61 -18.23
C LYS A 202 12.88 25.01 -16.95
N ALA A 203 12.77 26.27 -16.53
CA ALA A 203 13.34 26.75 -15.27
C ALA A 203 12.58 26.14 -14.07
N ARG A 204 11.25 26.02 -14.17
CA ARG A 204 10.40 25.36 -13.16
C ARG A 204 10.79 23.90 -12.92
N PHE A 205 11.03 23.15 -13.99
CA PHE A 205 11.45 21.74 -13.90
C PHE A 205 12.86 21.61 -13.33
N ASN A 206 13.81 22.46 -13.76
CA ASN A 206 15.17 22.46 -13.20
C ASN A 206 15.19 22.82 -11.71
N ALA A 207 14.30 23.71 -11.26
CA ALA A 207 14.15 24.05 -9.85
C ALA A 207 13.56 22.88 -9.03
N PHE A 208 12.57 22.16 -9.58
CA PHE A 208 12.01 20.94 -8.98
C PHE A 208 13.04 19.80 -8.85
N VAL A 209 13.93 19.66 -9.83
CA VAL A 209 15.06 18.71 -9.82
C VAL A 209 16.21 19.15 -8.89
N GLY A 210 16.07 20.30 -8.22
CA GLY A 210 17.05 20.78 -7.23
C GLY A 210 18.22 21.56 -7.83
N ARG A 211 18.16 21.94 -9.10
CA ARG A 211 19.21 22.65 -9.85
C ARG A 211 18.98 24.17 -9.95
N GLY A 212 18.03 24.73 -9.19
CA GLY A 212 17.66 26.16 -9.19
C GLY A 212 17.49 26.78 -7.80
N SER A 213 17.51 28.11 -7.73
CA SER A 213 17.38 28.90 -6.48
C SER A 213 15.91 29.11 -6.10
N ILE A 214 15.37 28.28 -5.21
CA ILE A 214 14.01 28.43 -4.65
C ILE A 214 14.10 28.98 -3.21
N PRO A 215 13.22 29.91 -2.79
CA PRO A 215 13.10 30.35 -1.40
C PRO A 215 12.95 29.18 -0.40
N HIS A 216 13.73 29.25 0.67
CA HIS A 216 13.99 28.16 1.62
C HIS A 216 12.73 27.56 2.29
N LEU A 217 11.68 28.36 2.46
CA LEU A 217 10.47 27.99 3.20
C LEU A 217 9.50 27.14 2.35
N SER A 218 9.37 27.46 1.06
CA SER A 218 8.58 26.68 0.10
C SER A 218 9.29 25.37 -0.24
N ARG A 219 10.63 25.42 -0.38
CA ARG A 219 11.47 24.26 -0.69
C ARG A 219 11.34 23.12 0.33
N SER A 220 11.30 23.42 1.64
CA SER A 220 11.30 22.40 2.70
C SER A 220 9.94 21.71 2.89
N LEU A 221 8.83 22.44 2.78
CA LEU A 221 7.48 21.91 2.95
C LEU A 221 6.95 21.22 1.66
N LEU A 222 7.34 21.70 0.48
CA LEU A 222 6.79 21.25 -0.82
C LEU A 222 7.60 20.13 -1.49
N LEU A 223 8.94 20.13 -1.42
CA LEU A 223 9.75 18.99 -1.89
C LEU A 223 9.75 17.83 -0.90
N GLY A 224 9.54 18.12 0.39
CA GLY A 224 9.53 17.12 1.46
C GLY A 224 8.41 16.09 1.32
N GLY A 225 7.26 16.45 0.74
CA GLY A 225 6.12 15.53 0.54
C GLY A 225 6.16 14.74 -0.78
N GLN A 226 6.61 15.38 -1.87
CA GLN A 226 6.48 14.84 -3.23
C GLN A 226 7.31 13.58 -3.48
N HIS A 227 8.52 13.53 -2.90
CA HIS A 227 9.39 12.36 -3.00
C HIS A 227 8.74 11.10 -2.40
N TYR A 228 7.92 11.24 -1.36
CA TYR A 228 7.21 10.10 -0.80
C TYR A 228 6.13 9.57 -1.76
N TYR A 229 5.38 10.45 -2.44
CA TYR A 229 4.44 10.00 -3.48
C TYR A 229 5.14 9.27 -4.62
N LEU A 230 6.35 9.71 -4.97
CA LEU A 230 7.16 9.07 -5.99
C LEU A 230 7.57 7.64 -5.57
N ILE A 231 7.92 7.43 -4.30
CA ILE A 231 8.23 6.09 -3.77
C ILE A 231 6.99 5.18 -3.84
N ALA A 232 5.81 5.68 -3.44
CA ALA A 232 4.56 4.92 -3.55
C ALA A 232 4.24 4.56 -5.01
N LEU A 233 4.41 5.51 -5.93
CA LEU A 233 4.23 5.31 -7.37
C LEU A 233 5.17 4.21 -7.90
N PHE A 234 6.46 4.27 -7.59
CA PHE A 234 7.41 3.23 -7.98
C PHE A 234 7.08 1.87 -7.39
N GLY A 235 6.61 1.82 -6.13
CA GLY A 235 6.13 0.60 -5.50
C GLY A 235 4.97 -0.04 -6.26
N ASN A 236 3.98 0.76 -6.67
CA ASN A 236 2.84 0.28 -7.45
C ASN A 236 3.21 -0.13 -8.89
N ILE A 237 4.19 0.55 -9.51
CA ILE A 237 4.74 0.14 -10.81
C ILE A 237 5.40 -1.24 -10.67
N LEU A 238 6.23 -1.43 -9.65
CA LEU A 238 6.88 -2.71 -9.39
C LEU A 238 5.84 -3.81 -9.16
N LEU A 239 4.82 -3.54 -8.35
CA LEU A 239 3.72 -4.47 -8.11
C LEU A 239 3.03 -4.87 -9.41
N LEU A 240 2.71 -3.89 -10.28
CA LEU A 240 2.06 -4.16 -11.55
C LEU A 240 2.92 -5.04 -12.47
N ILE A 241 4.23 -4.75 -12.57
CA ILE A 241 5.16 -5.55 -13.39
C ILE A 241 5.18 -7.00 -12.92
N VAL A 242 5.24 -7.22 -11.60
CA VAL A 242 5.27 -8.58 -11.03
C VAL A 242 3.93 -9.29 -11.22
N VAL A 243 2.81 -8.60 -11.05
CA VAL A 243 1.46 -9.19 -11.16
C VAL A 243 1.12 -9.59 -12.61
N ILE A 244 1.45 -8.74 -13.59
CA ILE A 244 1.19 -9.01 -15.02
C ILE A 244 2.21 -10.00 -15.59
N GLY A 245 3.45 -9.98 -15.10
CA GLY A 245 4.52 -10.82 -15.62
C GLY A 245 4.19 -12.31 -15.50
N SER A 246 3.82 -12.93 -16.63
CA SER A 246 3.51 -14.37 -16.71
C SER A 246 4.69 -15.24 -16.27
N SER A 247 5.91 -14.72 -16.37
CA SER A 247 7.16 -15.33 -15.90
C SER A 247 7.28 -15.46 -14.38
N PHE A 248 6.49 -14.72 -13.59
CA PHE A 248 6.57 -14.79 -12.12
C PHE A 248 5.59 -15.84 -11.57
N PRO A 249 6.07 -16.75 -10.70
CA PRO A 249 5.23 -17.69 -9.95
C PRO A 249 4.15 -16.99 -9.10
N PRO A 250 2.98 -17.62 -8.86
CA PRO A 250 1.89 -17.06 -8.06
C PRO A 250 2.30 -16.57 -6.67
N ILE A 251 3.20 -17.32 -5.99
CA ILE A 251 3.70 -16.97 -4.66
C ILE A 251 4.45 -15.63 -4.69
N TYR A 252 5.24 -15.39 -5.73
CA TYR A 252 5.97 -14.13 -5.90
C TYR A 252 5.07 -12.94 -6.21
N ARG A 253 3.96 -13.17 -6.92
CA ARG A 253 2.93 -12.14 -7.17
C ARG A 253 2.23 -11.74 -5.88
N GLY A 254 1.83 -12.72 -5.07
CA GLY A 254 1.22 -12.49 -3.76
C GLY A 254 2.18 -11.80 -2.79
N MET A 255 3.40 -12.31 -2.63
CA MET A 255 4.35 -11.79 -1.62
C MET A 255 4.76 -10.33 -1.88
N THR A 256 4.84 -9.90 -3.14
CA THR A 256 5.29 -8.54 -3.51
C THR A 256 4.26 -7.49 -3.09
N SER A 257 2.98 -7.86 -2.99
CA SER A 257 1.91 -6.95 -2.56
C SER A 257 2.05 -6.51 -1.10
N ILE A 258 2.60 -7.37 -0.23
CA ILE A 258 2.74 -7.13 1.21
C ILE A 258 3.66 -5.94 1.51
N PRO A 259 4.94 -5.91 1.07
CA PRO A 259 5.82 -4.78 1.32
C PRO A 259 5.37 -3.52 0.59
N VAL A 260 4.81 -3.63 -0.62
CA VAL A 260 4.32 -2.46 -1.37
C VAL A 260 3.17 -1.79 -0.62
N ALA A 261 2.18 -2.54 -0.15
CA ALA A 261 1.07 -1.99 0.62
C ALA A 261 1.54 -1.38 1.95
N ALA A 262 2.45 -2.06 2.65
CA ALA A 262 3.05 -1.54 3.88
C ALA A 262 3.76 -0.20 3.63
N VAL A 263 4.62 -0.12 2.63
CA VAL A 263 5.37 1.11 2.27
C VAL A 263 4.42 2.23 1.87
N THR A 264 3.42 1.96 1.04
CA THR A 264 2.44 2.97 0.60
C THR A 264 1.65 3.53 1.79
N ASN A 265 1.24 2.69 2.74
CA ASN A 265 0.59 3.16 3.95
C ASN A 265 1.52 3.98 4.85
N LEU A 266 2.76 3.52 5.07
CA LEU A 266 3.77 4.22 5.86
C LEU A 266 4.05 5.61 5.28
N ILE A 267 4.19 5.70 3.96
CA ILE A 267 4.31 6.96 3.23
C ILE A 267 3.11 7.86 3.49
N ALA A 268 1.88 7.38 3.26
CA ALA A 268 0.68 8.17 3.50
C ALA A 268 0.64 8.73 4.93
N CYS A 269 1.04 7.89 5.89
CA CYS A 269 1.10 8.24 7.30
C CYS A 269 2.20 9.26 7.64
N ILE A 270 3.41 9.11 7.09
CA ILE A 270 4.53 10.06 7.27
C ILE A 270 4.14 11.42 6.72
N VAL A 271 3.62 11.46 5.48
CA VAL A 271 3.28 12.73 4.88
C VAL A 271 2.13 13.37 5.66
N PHE A 272 1.11 12.60 6.10
CA PHE A 272 0.00 13.13 6.93
C PHE A 272 0.50 13.83 8.20
N ARG A 273 1.45 13.21 8.90
CA ARG A 273 2.05 13.78 10.11
C ARG A 273 2.88 15.01 9.81
N LYS A 274 3.70 15.00 8.77
CA LYS A 274 4.46 16.19 8.33
C LYS A 274 3.55 17.39 8.07
N VAL A 275 2.41 17.19 7.40
CA VAL A 275 1.44 18.28 7.15
C VAL A 275 0.78 18.78 8.44
N LYS A 276 0.66 17.94 9.47
CA LYS A 276 0.04 18.32 10.76
C LYS A 276 1.00 19.03 11.71
N PHE A 277 2.27 18.61 11.74
CA PHE A 277 3.27 19.17 12.64
C PHE A 277 4.04 20.36 12.06
N GLY A 278 3.95 20.60 10.74
CA GLY A 278 4.70 21.65 10.06
C GLY A 278 6.13 21.23 9.72
#